data_AF-A0AAU4VDQ2-F1
#
_entry.id   AF-A0AAU4VDQ2-F1
#
_cell.length_a   1.000
_cell.length_b   1.000
_cell.length_c   1.000
_cell.angle_alpha   90.00
_cell.angle_beta   90.00
_cell.angle_gamma   90.00
#
_symmetry.space_group_name_H-M   'P 1'
#
loop_
_entity.id
_entity.type
_entity.pdbx_description
1 polymer ?
#
loop_
_entity_poly.entity_id
_entity_poly.type
_entity_poly.pdbx_seq_one_letter_code
_entity_poly.pdbx_strand_id
1 'polypeptide(L)'
;MSGEQTVDCSRVSFCDSSALNALLAARLTAQEAGTVVRLAAPNHQLQRLLEMTGALPLFPVDHDPPPGDSSKGFPDGLPWSS
;
A
#
# COMPACT_ATOMS: atom_id res chain seq x y z
N MET A 1 -10.71 4.67 -22.13
CA MET A 1 -10.84 5.42 -20.86
C MET A 1 -10.29 4.50 -19.78
N SER A 2 -9.08 4.75 -19.29
CA SER A 2 -8.58 3.98 -18.16
C SER A 2 -9.14 4.57 -16.88
N GLY A 3 -9.94 3.80 -16.16
CA GLY A 3 -10.44 4.15 -14.83
C GLY A 3 -9.46 3.73 -13.75
N GLU A 4 -9.57 4.32 -12.57
CA GLU A 4 -8.91 3.81 -11.37
C GLU A 4 -9.98 3.54 -10.30
N GLN A 5 -9.84 2.42 -9.60
CA GLN A 5 -10.74 1.96 -8.55
C GLN A 5 -9.92 1.80 -7.27
N THR A 6 -10.11 2.69 -6.31
CA THR A 6 -9.49 2.56 -4.99
C THR A 6 -10.41 1.78 -4.07
N VAL A 7 -9.88 0.70 -3.49
CA VAL A 7 -10.56 -0.14 -2.52
C VAL A 7 -10.05 0.23 -1.13
N ASP A 8 -10.94 0.81 -0.32
CA ASP A 8 -10.65 1.11 1.08
C ASP A 8 -10.59 -0.19 1.90
N CYS A 9 -9.39 -0.50 2.39
CA CYS A 9 -9.12 -1.69 3.19
C CYS A 9 -9.01 -1.37 4.69
N SER A 10 -9.33 -0.15 5.11
CA SER A 10 -9.22 0.31 6.51
C SER A 10 -10.12 -0.48 7.46
N ARG A 11 -11.24 -0.98 6.96
CA ARG A 11 -12.24 -1.78 7.70
C ARG A 11 -12.14 -3.28 7.46
N VAL A 12 -11.15 -3.75 6.70
CA VAL A 12 -10.95 -5.17 6.45
C VAL A 12 -10.22 -5.79 7.64
N SER A 13 -11.02 -6.36 8.56
CA SER A 13 -10.54 -7.00 9.78
C SER A 13 -10.02 -8.42 9.57
N PHE A 14 -10.36 -9.06 8.44
CA PHE A 14 -10.03 -10.46 8.16
C PHE A 14 -9.87 -10.67 6.65
N CYS A 15 -8.80 -11.35 6.25
CA CYS A 15 -8.53 -11.71 4.86
C CYS A 15 -7.84 -13.07 4.80
N ASP A 16 -8.52 -14.07 4.24
CA ASP A 16 -7.98 -15.43 3.99
C ASP A 16 -7.75 -15.67 2.50
N SER A 17 -7.39 -16.91 2.14
CA SER A 17 -7.21 -17.38 0.77
C SER A 17 -8.40 -17.04 -0.16
N SER A 18 -9.64 -17.09 0.34
CA SER A 18 -10.84 -16.75 -0.44
C SER A 18 -10.90 -15.25 -0.76
N ALA A 19 -10.55 -14.39 0.19
CA ALA A 19 -10.55 -12.95 0.02
C ALA A 19 -9.41 -12.51 -0.91
N LEU A 20 -8.25 -13.17 -0.83
CA LEU A 20 -7.16 -13.00 -1.81
C LEU A 20 -7.62 -13.38 -3.23
N ASN A 21 -8.27 -14.54 -3.37
CA ASN A 21 -8.75 -15.00 -4.68
C ASN A 21 -9.81 -14.05 -5.26
N ALA A 22 -10.70 -13.52 -4.43
CA ALA A 22 -11.66 -12.50 -4.82
C ALA A 22 -10.98 -11.19 -5.26
N LEU A 23 -9.93 -10.75 -4.55
CA LEU A 23 -9.12 -9.59 -4.93
C LEU A 23 -8.41 -9.77 -6.26
N LEU A 24 -7.84 -10.95 -6.50
CA LEU A 24 -7.19 -11.30 -7.77
C LEU A 24 -8.19 -11.34 -8.92
N ALA A 25 -9.37 -11.93 -8.70
CA ALA A 25 -10.45 -11.94 -9.68
C ALA A 25 -10.94 -10.52 -10.00
N ALA A 26 -11.18 -9.70 -8.98
CA ALA A 26 -11.58 -8.30 -9.15
C ALA A 26 -10.52 -7.49 -9.92
N ARG A 27 -9.23 -7.72 -9.63
CA ARG A 27 -8.12 -7.12 -10.39
C ARG A 27 -8.13 -7.56 -11.85
N LEU A 28 -8.32 -8.84 -12.13
CA LEU A 28 -8.35 -9.36 -13.50
C LEU A 28 -9.50 -8.72 -14.29
N THR A 29 -10.70 -8.71 -13.72
CA THR A 29 -11.87 -8.05 -14.32
C THR A 29 -11.65 -6.56 -14.53
N ALA A 30 -11.02 -5.88 -13.58
CA ALA A 30 -10.68 -4.47 -13.74
C ALA A 30 -9.65 -4.26 -14.86
N GLN A 31 -8.62 -5.10 -14.96
CA GLN A 31 -7.63 -5.02 -16.04
C GLN A 31 -8.27 -5.25 -17.42
N GLU A 32 -9.20 -6.19 -17.54
CA GLU A 32 -9.98 -6.42 -18.76
C GLU A 32 -10.81 -5.18 -19.15
N ALA A 33 -11.33 -4.46 -18.16
CA ALA A 33 -12.01 -3.18 -18.34
C ALA A 33 -11.04 -1.98 -18.51
N GLY A 34 -9.72 -2.20 -18.52
CA GLY A 34 -8.70 -1.13 -18.59
C GLY A 34 -8.60 -0.27 -17.34
N THR A 35 -9.04 -0.81 -16.20
CA THR A 35 -9.15 -0.15 -14.90
C THR A 35 -8.12 -0.72 -13.92
N VAL A 36 -7.46 0.17 -13.16
CA VAL A 36 -6.45 -0.22 -12.15
C VAL A 36 -7.11 -0.28 -10.78
N VAL A 37 -6.85 -1.34 -10.02
CA VAL A 37 -7.34 -1.48 -8.63
C VAL A 37 -6.23 -1.11 -7.66
N ARG A 38 -6.47 -0.10 -6.81
CA ARG A 38 -5.59 0.34 -5.73
C ARG A 38 -6.11 -0.10 -4.38
N LEU A 39 -5.20 -0.41 -3.45
CA LEU A 39 -5.54 -0.70 -2.06
C LEU A 39 -5.17 0.51 -1.20
N ALA A 40 -6.16 1.11 -0.54
CA ALA A 40 -5.95 2.19 0.41
C ALA A 40 -5.91 1.66 1.84
N ALA A 41 -4.88 2.04 2.60
CA ALA A 41 -4.70 1.70 4.02
C ALA A 41 -4.90 0.20 4.34
N PRO A 42 -4.20 -0.74 3.68
CA PRO A 42 -4.31 -2.15 4.03
C PRO A 42 -3.80 -2.41 5.45
N ASN A 43 -4.60 -3.16 6.22
CA ASN A 43 -4.23 -3.73 7.52
C ASN A 43 -2.93 -4.56 7.40
N HIS A 44 -2.12 -4.57 8.47
CA HIS A 44 -0.90 -5.37 8.60
C HIS A 44 -1.10 -6.87 8.32
N GLN A 45 -2.26 -7.46 8.67
CA GLN A 45 -2.62 -8.84 8.30
C GLN A 45 -2.83 -8.99 6.78
N LEU A 46 -3.51 -8.04 6.14
CA LEU A 46 -3.74 -8.06 4.69
C LEU A 46 -2.41 -7.92 3.93
N GLN A 47 -1.52 -7.02 4.38
CA GLN A 47 -0.15 -6.93 3.86
C GLN A 47 0.59 -8.25 4.00
N ARG A 48 0.58 -8.85 5.21
CA ARG A 48 1.27 -10.12 5.46
C ARG A 48 0.77 -11.23 4.55
N LEU A 49 -0.55 -11.32 4.35
CA LEU A 49 -1.17 -12.30 3.45
C LEU A 49 -0.70 -12.07 2.01
N LEU A 50 -0.77 -10.82 1.52
CA LEU A 50 -0.34 -10.44 0.18
C LEU A 50 1.16 -10.69 -0.04
N GLU A 51 2.00 -10.46 0.96
CA GLU A 51 3.43 -10.79 0.93
C GLU A 51 3.64 -12.30 0.84
N MET A 52 2.99 -13.06 1.71
CA MET A 52 3.10 -14.52 1.76
C MET A 52 2.66 -15.19 0.46
N THR A 53 1.66 -14.62 -0.22
CA THR A 53 1.14 -15.14 -1.49
C THR A 53 1.85 -14.54 -2.71
N GLY A 54 2.79 -13.61 -2.51
CA GLY A 54 3.47 -12.89 -3.59
C GLY A 54 2.55 -11.95 -4.41
N ALA A 55 1.36 -11.63 -3.88
CA ALA A 55 0.39 -10.77 -4.52
C ALA A 55 0.58 -9.28 -4.20
N LEU A 56 1.36 -8.95 -3.16
CA LEU A 56 1.66 -7.56 -2.78
C LEU A 56 2.11 -6.67 -3.95
N PRO A 57 3.09 -7.05 -4.80
CA PRO A 57 3.52 -6.20 -5.92
C PRO A 57 2.49 -6.10 -7.06
N LEU A 58 1.44 -6.93 -7.06
CA LEU A 58 0.39 -6.88 -8.08
C LEU A 58 -0.62 -5.75 -7.84
N PHE A 59 -0.70 -5.26 -6.61
CA PHE A 59 -1.63 -4.21 -6.19
C PHE A 59 -0.84 -2.97 -5.78
N PRO A 60 -1.04 -1.82 -6.45
CA PRO A 60 -0.55 -0.55 -5.94
C PRO A 60 -1.20 -0.26 -4.58
N VAL A 61 -0.38 -0.34 -3.52
CA VAL A 61 -0.76 -0.04 -2.14
C VAL A 61 -0.39 1.41 -1.86
N ASP A 62 -1.38 2.21 -1.47
CA ASP A 62 -1.13 3.54 -0.93
C ASP A 62 -0.85 3.41 0.57
N HIS A 63 0.44 3.37 0.90
CA HIS A 63 0.93 3.45 2.26
C HIS A 63 1.44 4.88 2.47
N ASP A 64 0.54 5.83 2.69
CA ASP A 64 0.95 7.16 3.15
C ASP A 64 0.87 7.20 4.68
N PRO A 65 2.00 7.02 5.38
CA PRO A 65 2.39 8.00 6.37
C PRO A 65 3.05 9.17 5.61
N PRO A 66 2.66 10.43 5.87
CA PRO A 66 3.29 11.57 5.23
C PRO A 66 4.79 11.48 5.43
N PRO A 67 5.63 11.83 4.43
CA PRO A 67 7.07 11.88 4.60
C PRO A 67 7.38 12.84 5.75
N GLY A 68 7.61 12.26 6.93
CA GLY A 68 8.17 12.94 8.07
C GLY A 68 9.54 13.42 7.63
N ASP A 69 9.57 14.71 7.34
CA ASP A 69 10.72 15.53 7.04
C ASP A 69 11.96 15.02 7.78
N SER A 70 12.80 14.25 7.10
CA SER A 70 14.12 13.83 7.58
C SER A 70 15.14 14.98 7.50
N SER A 71 14.66 16.20 7.32
CA SER A 71 15.46 17.42 7.28
C SER A 71 15.59 18.02 8.68
N LYS A 72 16.15 17.27 9.63
CA LYS A 72 16.83 17.94 10.74
C LYS A 72 18.15 18.48 10.21
N GLY A 73 18.06 19.59 9.49
CA GLY A 73 19.19 20.48 9.25
C GLY A 73 19.79 20.85 10.60
N PHE A 74 21.02 20.43 10.81
CA PHE A 74 21.87 20.96 11.87
C PHE A 74 23.09 21.60 11.20
N PRO A 75 22.99 22.83 10.68
CA PRO A 75 24.15 23.70 10.60
C PRO A 75 24.27 24.43 11.94
N ASP A 76 25.37 24.21 12.65
CA ASP A 76 26.31 25.28 13.04
C ASP A 76 27.39 24.72 13.96
N GLY A 77 28.62 25.15 13.67
CA GLY A 77 29.85 24.46 14.00
C GLY A 77 30.17 24.31 15.49
N LEU A 78 30.83 23.18 15.80
CA LEU A 78 31.74 23.09 16.94
C LEU A 78 33.06 23.78 16.55
N PRO A 79 33.61 24.63 17.43
CA PRO A 79 34.75 24.15 18.20
C PRO A 79 34.53 24.45 19.68
N TRP A 80 34.25 23.42 20.48
CA TRP A 80 34.46 23.56 21.91
C TRP A 80 35.97 23.50 22.17
N SER A 81 36.56 24.68 22.37
CA SER A 81 37.92 24.84 22.89
C SER A 81 37.82 25.66 24.16
N SER A 82 37.98 25.01 25.31
CA SER A 82 38.44 25.58 26.57
C SER A 82 39.01 24.45 27.43
#